data_AF-A0A554GKL6-F1
#
_entry.id   AF-A0A554GKL6-F1
#
_cell.length_a   1.000
_cell.length_b   1.000
_cell.length_c   1.000
_cell.angle_alpha   90.00
_cell.angle_beta   90.00
_cell.angle_gamma   90.00
#
_symmetry.space_group_name_H-M   'P 1'
#
loop_
_entity.id
_entity.type
_entity.pdbx_description
1 polymer ?
#
loop_
_entity_poly.entity_id
_entity_poly.type
_entity_poly.pdbx_seq_one_letter_code
_entity_poly.pdbx_strand_id
1 'polypeptide(L)'
;MPSPRLARALPLVELGGLLLVALGCLVFQLRLPGRLPTDADERAVADVLTRDARPGDAVLLFPWWTERARLFVPPSVPVYGWLESDRADLSAHPRLWVLGQPELPRSDAAAFDAAFLPGRKALGPESRLGPLSLRLYENGRYRPRHWVASESASAARVYLEQPDGSRRDCPFDGRAHRCPGPPHLYVAPEWHEILYEPRHCLWMHAPGGPQRLVAEFANVPSGMGLRLEGGIIFEFAHPKDPRLSTAYLGVDDAATGERLLDVAIPPGREGVQKAEVVLPPGPPRTVKVWVQADNAESRQVCLDVMALEPAVGVKP
;
A
#
# COMPACT_ATOMS: atom_id res chain seq x y z
N MET A 1 -2.54 -59.61 -21.32
CA MET A 1 -2.16 -58.95 -22.59
C MET A 1 -3.24 -57.92 -22.92
N PRO A 2 -2.95 -56.61 -22.92
CA PRO A 2 -3.94 -55.59 -23.26
C PRO A 2 -4.37 -55.76 -24.73
N SER A 3 -5.67 -55.63 -25.01
CA SER A 3 -6.23 -55.80 -26.35
C SER A 3 -5.68 -54.76 -27.34
N PRO A 4 -5.21 -55.15 -28.55
CA PRO A 4 -4.64 -54.23 -29.54
C PRO A 4 -5.63 -53.19 -30.09
N ARG A 5 -6.93 -53.31 -29.78
CA ARG A 5 -7.96 -52.33 -30.13
C ARG A 5 -7.94 -51.08 -29.23
N LEU A 6 -7.53 -51.22 -27.96
CA LEU A 6 -7.43 -50.09 -27.03
C LEU A 6 -6.26 -49.16 -27.38
N ALA A 7 -5.13 -49.73 -27.86
CA ALA A 7 -3.95 -48.95 -28.24
C ALA A 7 -4.13 -48.10 -29.52
N ARG A 8 -5.08 -48.46 -30.41
CA ARG A 8 -5.38 -47.69 -31.64
C ARG A 8 -6.44 -46.59 -31.45
N ALA A 9 -7.21 -46.64 -30.37
CA ALA A 9 -8.26 -45.65 -30.08
C ALA A 9 -7.74 -44.43 -29.31
N LEU A 10 -6.65 -44.59 -28.53
CA LEU A 10 -5.97 -43.48 -27.83
C LEU A 10 -5.70 -42.26 -28.72
N PRO A 11 -5.06 -42.40 -29.90
CA PRO A 11 -4.73 -41.24 -30.73
C PRO A 11 -5.97 -40.51 -31.30
N LEU A 12 -7.10 -41.20 -31.50
CA LEU A 12 -8.35 -40.56 -31.97
C LEU A 12 -9.08 -39.84 -30.83
N VAL A 13 -9.03 -40.38 -29.62
CA VAL A 13 -9.57 -39.71 -28.42
C VAL A 13 -8.73 -38.49 -28.06
N GLU A 14 -7.40 -38.61 -28.16
CA GLU A 14 -6.47 -37.48 -28.00
C GLU A 14 -6.69 -36.40 -29.06
N LEU A 15 -6.83 -36.78 -30.34
CA LEU A 15 -7.12 -35.84 -31.43
C LEU A 15 -8.49 -35.16 -31.24
N GLY A 16 -9.52 -35.92 -30.85
CA GLY A 16 -10.83 -35.37 -30.53
C GLY A 16 -10.78 -34.41 -29.33
N GLY A 17 -10.01 -34.75 -28.30
CA GLY A 17 -9.75 -33.88 -27.15
C GLY A 17 -9.04 -32.59 -27.55
N LEU A 18 -7.99 -32.68 -28.36
CA LEU A 18 -7.26 -31.52 -28.88
C LEU A 18 -8.15 -30.63 -29.75
N LEU A 19 -9.00 -31.22 -30.60
CA LEU A 19 -9.95 -30.47 -31.42
C LEU A 19 -10.98 -29.72 -30.55
N LEU A 20 -11.50 -30.36 -29.51
CA LEU A 20 -12.42 -29.72 -28.56
C LEU A 20 -11.73 -28.57 -27.81
N VAL A 21 -10.48 -28.75 -27.37
CA VAL A 21 -9.70 -27.68 -26.75
C VAL A 21 -9.48 -26.53 -27.73
N ALA A 22 -9.10 -26.82 -28.99
CA ALA A 22 -8.88 -25.81 -30.01
C ALA A 22 -10.16 -25.00 -30.33
N LEU A 23 -11.30 -25.68 -30.47
CA LEU A 23 -12.60 -25.03 -30.65
C LEU A 23 -12.99 -24.20 -29.41
N GLY A 24 -12.73 -24.72 -28.20
CA GLY A 24 -12.92 -23.99 -26.96
C GLY A 24 -12.09 -22.71 -26.89
N CYS A 25 -10.81 -22.79 -27.24
CA CYS A 25 -9.91 -21.64 -27.34
C CYS A 25 -10.40 -20.63 -28.39
N LEU A 26 -10.88 -21.09 -29.55
CA LEU A 26 -11.40 -20.20 -30.59
C LEU A 26 -12.65 -19.45 -30.11
N VAL A 27 -13.61 -20.16 -29.51
CA VAL A 27 -14.82 -19.53 -28.94
C VAL A 27 -14.46 -18.53 -27.84
N PHE A 28 -13.47 -18.84 -27.01
CA PHE A 28 -12.96 -17.92 -26.01
C PHE A 28 -12.38 -16.65 -26.64
N GLN A 29 -11.51 -16.78 -27.65
CA GLN A 29 -10.91 -15.64 -28.36
C GLN A 29 -11.96 -14.77 -29.07
N LEU A 30 -12.99 -15.39 -29.66
CA LEU A 30 -14.07 -14.67 -30.34
C LEU A 30 -14.99 -13.91 -29.36
N ARG A 31 -15.12 -14.35 -28.10
CA ARG A 31 -15.93 -13.69 -27.08
C ARG A 31 -15.19 -12.62 -26.30
N LEU A 32 -13.86 -12.69 -26.25
CA LEU A 32 -13.04 -11.80 -25.43
C LEU A 32 -13.26 -10.30 -25.73
N PRO A 33 -13.34 -9.84 -27.00
CA PRO A 33 -13.56 -8.42 -27.30
C PRO A 33 -14.85 -7.87 -26.71
N GLY A 34 -15.92 -8.69 -26.63
CA GLY A 34 -17.20 -8.29 -26.05
C GLY A 34 -17.18 -8.17 -24.52
N ARG A 35 -16.11 -8.59 -23.85
CA ARG A 35 -15.91 -8.46 -22.40
C ARG A 35 -15.00 -7.31 -22.02
N LEU A 36 -14.38 -6.66 -23.01
CA LEU A 36 -13.49 -5.53 -22.78
C LEU A 36 -14.29 -4.23 -22.81
N PRO A 37 -14.04 -3.29 -21.89
CA PRO A 37 -14.74 -2.02 -21.86
C PRO A 37 -14.36 -1.15 -23.05
N THR A 38 -15.36 -0.46 -23.59
CA THR A 38 -15.16 0.60 -24.58
C THR A 38 -14.82 1.92 -23.89
N ASP A 39 -14.30 2.89 -24.63
CA ASP A 39 -14.19 4.28 -24.16
C ASP A 39 -15.51 4.84 -23.64
N ALA A 40 -16.65 4.44 -24.22
CA ALA A 40 -17.97 4.94 -23.82
C ALA A 40 -18.38 4.38 -22.44
N ASP A 41 -18.08 3.11 -22.18
CA ASP A 41 -18.32 2.48 -20.88
C ASP A 41 -17.52 3.16 -19.77
N GLU A 42 -16.24 3.44 -20.04
CA GLU A 42 -15.34 4.12 -19.10
C GLU A 42 -15.76 5.57 -18.85
N ARG A 43 -16.19 6.30 -19.89
CA ARG A 43 -16.75 7.65 -19.72
C ARG A 43 -18.03 7.64 -18.90
N ALA A 44 -18.90 6.63 -19.07
CA ALA A 44 -20.11 6.52 -18.27
C ALA A 44 -19.79 6.28 -16.78
N VAL A 45 -18.72 5.52 -16.46
CA VAL A 45 -18.20 5.40 -15.08
C VAL A 45 -17.71 6.75 -14.57
N ALA A 46 -16.92 7.47 -15.38
CA ALA A 46 -16.39 8.77 -15.03
C ALA A 46 -17.51 9.80 -14.73
N ASP A 47 -18.60 9.78 -15.50
CA ASP A 47 -19.76 10.64 -15.29
C ASP A 47 -20.44 10.37 -13.94
N VAL A 48 -20.59 9.08 -13.57
CA VAL A 48 -21.13 8.69 -12.25
C VAL A 48 -20.22 9.17 -11.14
N LEU A 49 -18.90 8.92 -11.24
CA LEU A 49 -17.94 9.35 -10.23
C LEU A 49 -17.88 10.87 -10.10
N THR A 50 -17.90 11.61 -11.22
CA THR A 50 -17.90 13.07 -11.21
C THR A 50 -19.11 13.65 -10.49
N ARG A 51 -20.27 13.01 -10.64
CA ARG A 51 -21.53 13.46 -10.03
C ARG A 51 -21.66 13.06 -8.56
N ASP A 52 -21.25 11.83 -8.22
CA ASP A 52 -21.66 11.17 -6.97
C ASP A 52 -20.49 10.96 -5.98
N ALA A 53 -19.23 11.06 -6.43
CA ALA A 53 -18.08 10.96 -5.54
C ALA A 53 -17.99 12.17 -4.61
N ARG A 54 -17.47 11.94 -3.41
CA ARG A 54 -17.27 12.96 -2.37
C ARG A 54 -15.79 13.06 -1.99
N PRO A 55 -15.36 14.19 -1.39
CA PRO A 55 -14.03 14.29 -0.81
C PRO A 55 -13.76 13.12 0.15
N GLY A 56 -12.60 12.48 -0.02
CA GLY A 56 -12.18 11.32 0.77
C GLY A 56 -12.57 9.97 0.19
N ASP A 57 -13.47 9.90 -0.80
CA ASP A 57 -13.74 8.65 -1.52
C ASP A 57 -12.49 8.15 -2.25
N ALA A 58 -12.42 6.84 -2.49
CA ALA A 58 -11.45 6.24 -3.40
C ALA A 58 -12.10 5.17 -4.28
N VAL A 59 -11.44 4.86 -5.41
CA VAL A 59 -11.82 3.77 -6.30
C VAL A 59 -10.88 2.59 -6.09
N LEU A 60 -11.43 1.40 -5.89
CA LEU A 60 -10.71 0.13 -5.92
C LEU A 60 -11.04 -0.60 -7.23
N LEU A 61 -10.00 -0.98 -7.98
CA LEU A 61 -10.11 -1.75 -9.20
C LEU A 61 -10.24 -3.24 -8.89
N PHE A 62 -11.18 -3.89 -9.57
CA PHE A 62 -11.34 -5.34 -9.53
C PHE A 62 -11.47 -5.91 -10.95
N PRO A 63 -10.61 -6.84 -11.39
CA PRO A 63 -9.34 -7.18 -10.76
C PRO A 63 -8.35 -6.01 -10.83
N TRP A 64 -7.34 -6.04 -9.97
CA TRP A 64 -6.38 -4.94 -9.79
C TRP A 64 -5.73 -4.47 -11.09
N TRP A 65 -5.46 -5.38 -12.04
CA TRP A 65 -4.79 -5.09 -13.31
C TRP A 65 -5.69 -4.40 -14.35
N THR A 66 -6.93 -4.00 -14.01
CA THR A 66 -7.83 -3.22 -14.87
C THR A 66 -7.48 -1.73 -14.92
N GLU A 67 -6.18 -1.45 -14.99
CA GLU A 67 -5.54 -0.13 -14.83
C GLU A 67 -5.99 0.92 -15.85
N ARG A 68 -6.50 0.51 -17.01
CA ARG A 68 -7.02 1.41 -18.05
C ARG A 68 -8.09 2.36 -17.50
N ALA A 69 -8.90 1.93 -16.54
CA ALA A 69 -9.92 2.76 -15.92
C ALA A 69 -9.35 4.06 -15.29
N ARG A 70 -8.09 4.05 -14.84
CA ARG A 70 -7.42 5.23 -14.27
C ARG A 70 -7.38 6.43 -15.22
N LEU A 71 -7.38 6.18 -16.52
CA LEU A 71 -7.38 7.24 -17.53
C LEU A 71 -8.68 8.05 -17.53
N PHE A 72 -9.76 7.50 -16.97
CA PHE A 72 -11.11 8.08 -17.00
C PHE A 72 -11.61 8.50 -15.61
N VAL A 73 -11.11 7.91 -14.53
CA VAL A 73 -11.46 8.31 -13.15
C VAL A 73 -11.05 9.79 -12.92
N PRO A 74 -11.90 10.61 -12.27
CA PRO A 74 -11.56 11.99 -11.96
C PRO A 74 -10.24 12.11 -11.17
N PRO A 75 -9.33 13.05 -11.51
CA PRO A 75 -8.03 13.18 -10.84
C PRO A 75 -8.08 13.40 -9.32
N SER A 76 -9.20 13.89 -8.81
CA SER A 76 -9.42 14.13 -7.38
C SER A 76 -9.78 12.87 -6.58
N VAL A 77 -10.05 11.74 -7.25
CA VAL A 77 -10.42 10.48 -6.61
C VAL A 77 -9.25 9.50 -6.73
N PRO A 78 -8.58 9.16 -5.61
CA PRO A 78 -7.50 8.18 -5.63
C PRO A 78 -7.95 6.82 -6.15
N VAL A 79 -7.10 6.15 -6.93
CA VAL A 79 -7.36 4.83 -7.49
C VAL A 79 -6.38 3.79 -6.95
N TYR A 80 -6.92 2.66 -6.52
CA TYR A 80 -6.22 1.52 -5.94
C TYR A 80 -6.36 0.32 -6.88
N GLY A 81 -5.24 -0.29 -7.31
CA GLY A 81 -5.22 -1.25 -8.42
C GLY A 81 -3.89 -1.97 -8.56
N TRP A 82 -3.31 -2.40 -7.45
CA TRP A 82 -2.08 -3.21 -7.45
C TRP A 82 -2.37 -4.61 -6.92
N LEU A 83 -1.40 -5.50 -7.06
CA LEU A 83 -1.53 -6.87 -6.56
C LEU A 83 -1.91 -6.87 -5.07
N GLU A 84 -2.95 -7.62 -4.71
CA GLU A 84 -3.53 -7.69 -3.35
C GLU A 84 -4.21 -6.40 -2.83
N SER A 85 -4.54 -5.42 -3.69
CA SER A 85 -5.24 -4.20 -3.26
C SER A 85 -6.63 -4.44 -2.66
N ASP A 86 -7.23 -5.61 -2.89
CA ASP A 86 -8.46 -6.09 -2.25
C ASP A 86 -8.31 -6.34 -0.74
N ARG A 87 -7.07 -6.63 -0.29
CA ARG A 87 -6.67 -6.81 1.11
C ARG A 87 -6.08 -5.56 1.75
N ALA A 88 -5.85 -4.51 0.97
CA ALA A 88 -5.18 -3.30 1.42
C ALA A 88 -5.91 -2.62 2.59
N ASP A 89 -5.13 -1.92 3.41
CA ASP A 89 -5.67 -1.06 4.45
C ASP A 89 -6.13 0.27 3.85
N LEU A 90 -7.41 0.30 3.49
CA LEU A 90 -8.08 1.47 2.94
C LEU A 90 -8.77 2.31 4.03
N SER A 91 -8.32 2.23 5.30
CA SER A 91 -8.95 2.93 6.42
C SER A 91 -8.95 4.45 6.28
N ALA A 92 -8.15 5.03 5.38
CA ALA A 92 -8.14 6.48 5.13
C ALA A 92 -9.41 6.99 4.42
N HIS A 93 -10.21 6.10 3.83
CA HIS A 93 -11.34 6.46 2.98
C HIS A 93 -12.67 6.08 3.65
N PRO A 94 -13.60 7.03 3.89
CA PRO A 94 -14.90 6.71 4.46
C PRO A 94 -15.79 5.91 3.52
N ARG A 95 -15.61 6.06 2.20
CA ARG A 95 -16.33 5.30 1.19
C ARG A 95 -15.40 4.81 0.09
N LEU A 96 -15.74 3.66 -0.47
CA LEU A 96 -14.96 2.99 -1.51
C LEU A 96 -15.88 2.63 -2.68
N TRP A 97 -15.53 3.11 -3.87
CA TRP A 97 -16.14 2.68 -5.12
C TRP A 97 -15.37 1.45 -5.63
N VAL A 98 -16.05 0.33 -5.82
CA VAL A 98 -15.46 -0.82 -6.50
C VAL A 98 -15.83 -0.75 -7.97
N LEU A 99 -14.82 -0.58 -8.82
CA LEU A 99 -14.94 -0.64 -10.27
C LEU A 99 -14.46 -2.03 -10.73
N GLY A 100 -15.43 -2.87 -11.04
CA GLY A 100 -15.27 -4.28 -11.35
C GLY A 100 -15.36 -4.63 -12.83
N GLN A 101 -14.59 -5.63 -13.26
CA GLN A 101 -14.72 -6.35 -14.52
C GLN A 101 -14.81 -7.86 -14.22
N PRO A 102 -15.91 -8.30 -13.58
CA PRO A 102 -16.02 -9.65 -13.03
C PRO A 102 -16.00 -10.76 -14.10
N GLU A 103 -16.26 -10.42 -15.36
CA GLU A 103 -16.32 -11.39 -16.46
C GLU A 103 -14.97 -11.67 -17.12
N LEU A 104 -13.92 -10.95 -16.70
CA LEU A 104 -12.59 -11.15 -17.24
C LEU A 104 -11.95 -12.46 -16.73
N PRO A 105 -11.04 -13.06 -17.51
CA PRO A 105 -10.29 -14.24 -17.07
C PRO A 105 -9.51 -13.93 -15.79
N ARG A 106 -9.52 -14.87 -14.84
CA ARG A 106 -8.87 -14.74 -13.52
C ARG A 106 -9.47 -13.67 -12.59
N SER A 107 -10.63 -13.10 -12.93
CA SER A 107 -11.45 -12.36 -11.97
C SER A 107 -12.14 -13.34 -11.03
N ASP A 108 -11.56 -13.56 -9.85
CA ASP A 108 -12.18 -14.38 -8.80
C ASP A 108 -13.02 -13.49 -7.87
N ALA A 109 -14.30 -13.34 -8.21
CA ALA A 109 -15.22 -12.50 -7.45
C ALA A 109 -15.44 -13.02 -6.02
N ALA A 110 -15.42 -14.34 -5.82
CA ALA A 110 -15.62 -14.92 -4.49
C ALA A 110 -14.41 -14.67 -3.59
N ALA A 111 -13.19 -14.81 -4.11
CA ALA A 111 -11.97 -14.47 -3.38
C ALA A 111 -11.90 -12.97 -3.07
N PHE A 112 -12.25 -12.12 -4.05
CA PHE A 112 -12.35 -10.68 -3.86
C PHE A 112 -13.34 -10.33 -2.74
N ASP A 113 -14.56 -10.86 -2.79
CA ASP A 113 -15.58 -10.57 -1.80
C ASP A 113 -15.15 -11.01 -0.40
N ALA A 114 -14.52 -12.19 -0.28
CA ALA A 114 -14.01 -12.68 0.99
C ALA A 114 -12.90 -11.78 1.58
N ALA A 115 -12.03 -11.22 0.74
CA ALA A 115 -10.97 -10.31 1.15
C ALA A 115 -11.49 -8.89 1.46
N PHE A 116 -12.35 -8.37 0.60
CA PHE A 116 -12.76 -6.97 0.60
C PHE A 116 -13.97 -6.70 1.51
N LEU A 117 -15.01 -7.53 1.51
CA LEU A 117 -16.27 -7.19 2.18
C LEU A 117 -16.23 -7.10 3.72
N PRO A 118 -15.38 -7.82 4.48
CA PRO A 118 -15.51 -7.78 5.94
C PRO A 118 -15.36 -6.36 6.49
N GLY A 119 -16.35 -5.88 7.25
CA GLY A 119 -16.37 -4.50 7.79
C GLY A 119 -16.72 -3.41 6.77
N ARG A 120 -17.25 -3.77 5.59
CA ARG A 120 -17.71 -2.85 4.55
C ARG A 120 -19.15 -3.17 4.16
N LYS A 121 -19.94 -2.14 3.80
CA LYS A 121 -21.37 -2.30 3.50
C LYS A 121 -21.71 -1.62 2.18
N ALA A 122 -22.37 -2.33 1.26
CA ALA A 122 -22.83 -1.73 0.01
C ALA A 122 -23.84 -0.60 0.26
N LEU A 123 -23.62 0.55 -0.39
CA LEU A 123 -24.49 1.73 -0.37
C LEU A 123 -25.28 1.80 -1.67
N GLY A 124 -26.30 0.94 -1.78
CA GLY A 124 -27.20 0.90 -2.93
C GLY A 124 -26.88 -0.22 -3.94
N PRO A 125 -27.60 -0.26 -5.08
CA PRO A 125 -27.42 -1.27 -6.10
C PRO A 125 -26.09 -1.09 -6.85
N GLU A 126 -25.66 -2.17 -7.52
CA GLU A 126 -24.56 -2.08 -8.49
C GLU A 126 -25.07 -1.48 -9.79
N SER A 127 -24.31 -0.56 -10.36
CA SER A 127 -24.54 -0.02 -11.69
C SER A 127 -23.75 -0.84 -12.72
N ARG A 128 -24.40 -1.24 -13.80
CA ARG A 128 -23.76 -1.93 -14.94
C ARG A 128 -23.61 -0.97 -16.10
N LEU A 129 -22.37 -0.82 -16.58
CA LEU A 129 -21.96 0.13 -17.61
C LEU A 129 -21.15 -0.67 -18.65
N GLY A 130 -21.87 -1.27 -19.59
CA GLY A 130 -21.29 -2.30 -20.48
C GLY A 130 -20.76 -3.49 -19.67
N PRO A 131 -19.50 -3.94 -19.88
CA PRO A 131 -18.90 -5.01 -19.10
C PRO A 131 -18.40 -4.57 -17.71
N LEU A 132 -18.46 -3.27 -17.40
CA LEU A 132 -18.05 -2.71 -16.12
C LEU A 132 -19.18 -2.82 -15.09
N SER A 133 -18.81 -3.09 -13.84
CA SER A 133 -19.68 -2.98 -12.67
C SER A 133 -19.15 -1.88 -11.75
N LEU A 134 -20.00 -0.98 -11.28
CA LEU A 134 -19.64 0.05 -10.32
C LEU A 134 -20.54 -0.05 -9.09
N ARG A 135 -19.95 -0.21 -7.92
CA ARG A 135 -20.71 -0.28 -6.65
C ARG A 135 -20.00 0.53 -5.56
N LEU A 136 -20.77 1.35 -4.84
CA LEU A 136 -20.30 2.10 -3.70
C LEU A 136 -20.44 1.30 -2.41
N TYR A 137 -19.43 1.40 -1.55
CA TYR A 137 -19.41 0.81 -0.22
C TYR A 137 -19.10 1.87 0.84
N GLU A 138 -19.81 1.79 1.96
CA GLU A 138 -19.41 2.39 3.23
C GLU A 138 -18.27 1.57 3.82
N ASN A 139 -17.20 2.25 4.24
CA ASN A 139 -16.05 1.61 4.85
C ASN A 139 -16.16 1.70 6.38
N GLY A 140 -16.70 0.66 7.01
CA GLY A 140 -16.78 0.57 8.48
C GLY A 140 -15.42 0.43 9.16
N ARG A 141 -14.33 0.29 8.39
CA ARG A 141 -12.94 0.34 8.88
C ARG A 141 -12.33 1.73 8.79
N TYR A 142 -13.11 2.75 8.42
CA TYR A 142 -12.62 4.12 8.28
C TYR A 142 -12.05 4.65 9.60
N ARG A 143 -10.85 5.18 9.53
CA ARG A 143 -10.11 5.81 10.61
C ARG A 143 -9.50 7.11 10.07
N PRO A 144 -10.08 8.27 10.39
CA PRO A 144 -9.54 9.55 9.92
C PRO A 144 -8.09 9.70 10.40
N ARG A 145 -7.24 10.18 9.50
CA ARG A 145 -5.86 10.56 9.83
C ARG A 145 -5.89 12.01 10.28
N HIS A 146 -5.54 12.26 11.54
CA HIS A 146 -5.48 13.60 12.12
C HIS A 146 -4.10 14.23 11.97
N TRP A 147 -3.08 13.40 11.75
CA TRP A 147 -1.72 13.82 11.49
C TRP A 147 -0.99 12.73 10.70
N VAL A 148 -0.11 13.15 9.80
CA VAL A 148 0.73 12.28 8.96
C VAL A 148 2.12 12.90 8.87
N ALA A 149 3.16 12.09 9.13
CA ALA A 149 4.54 12.56 9.20
C ALA A 149 5.05 13.03 7.83
N SER A 150 4.71 12.29 6.76
CA SER A 150 5.08 12.65 5.38
C SER A 150 4.51 14.00 4.93
N GLU A 151 3.29 14.34 5.35
CA GLU A 151 2.65 15.64 5.07
C GLU A 151 3.25 16.78 5.90
N SER A 152 3.86 16.46 7.04
CA SER A 152 4.50 17.42 7.95
C SER A 152 6.02 17.53 7.77
N ALA A 153 6.58 16.88 6.74
CA ALA A 153 8.02 16.70 6.57
C ALA A 153 8.79 18.02 6.57
N SER A 154 8.28 19.05 5.89
CA SER A 154 8.96 20.36 5.77
C SER A 154 9.10 21.13 7.09
N ALA A 155 8.27 20.81 8.09
CA ALA A 155 8.32 21.41 9.41
C ALA A 155 9.16 20.58 10.41
N ALA A 156 9.65 19.42 9.99
CA ALA A 156 10.41 18.53 10.86
C ALA A 156 11.80 19.10 11.18
N ARG A 157 12.32 18.78 12.37
CA ARG A 157 13.74 18.94 12.67
C ARG A 157 14.43 17.62 12.38
N VAL A 158 15.24 17.59 11.33
CA VAL A 158 15.94 16.36 10.92
C VAL A 158 17.40 16.46 11.30
N TYR A 159 17.94 15.38 11.88
CA TYR A 159 19.34 15.31 12.30
C TYR A 159 19.83 13.86 12.36
N LEU A 160 21.14 13.70 12.31
CA LEU A 160 21.81 12.45 12.63
C LEU A 160 22.12 12.40 14.13
N GLU A 161 21.67 11.36 14.82
CA GLU A 161 21.83 11.17 16.26
C GLU A 161 22.86 10.05 16.53
N GLN A 162 23.95 10.39 17.23
CA GLN A 162 24.98 9.44 17.64
C GLN A 162 24.58 8.72 18.94
N PRO A 163 25.21 7.57 19.27
CA PRO A 163 24.94 6.86 20.52
C PRO A 163 25.21 7.66 21.80
N ASP A 164 26.11 8.65 21.74
CA ASP A 164 26.40 9.57 22.85
C ASP A 164 25.38 10.71 22.97
N GLY A 165 24.36 10.74 22.10
CA GLY A 165 23.31 11.76 22.06
C GLY A 165 23.69 13.02 21.27
N SER A 166 24.92 13.11 20.73
CA SER A 166 25.31 14.24 19.89
C SER A 166 24.52 14.24 18.57
N ARG A 167 24.21 15.44 18.08
CA ARG A 167 23.34 15.65 16.90
C ARG A 167 24.07 16.43 15.82
N ARG A 168 23.86 16.05 14.56
CA ARG A 168 24.28 16.82 13.38
C ARG A 168 23.06 17.13 12.54
N ASP A 169 22.74 18.41 12.39
CA ASP A 169 21.54 18.85 11.71
C ASP A 169 21.55 18.50 10.22
N CYS A 170 20.38 18.17 9.68
CA CYS A 170 20.10 17.96 8.27
C CYS A 170 19.19 19.09 7.77
N PRO A 171 19.75 20.22 7.29
CA PRO A 171 18.96 21.39 6.90
C PRO A 171 18.01 21.08 5.75
N PHE A 172 16.85 21.75 5.77
CA PHE A 172 15.86 21.70 4.70
C PHE A 172 16.27 22.64 3.55
N ASP A 173 16.36 22.12 2.33
CA ASP A 173 16.72 22.91 1.13
C ASP A 173 15.51 23.43 0.35
N GLY A 174 14.30 23.28 0.89
CA GLY A 174 13.04 23.56 0.20
C GLY A 174 12.39 22.33 -0.43
N ARG A 175 13.12 21.20 -0.53
CA ARG A 175 12.62 19.93 -1.07
C ARG A 175 12.90 18.75 -0.15
N ALA A 176 14.08 18.68 0.45
CA ALA A 176 14.53 17.58 1.29
C ALA A 176 15.39 18.09 2.46
N HIS A 177 15.42 17.33 3.55
CA HIS A 177 16.37 17.52 4.64
C HIS A 177 17.67 16.77 4.32
N ARG A 178 18.72 17.47 3.93
CA ARG A 178 19.99 16.84 3.52
C ARG A 178 20.96 16.76 4.68
N CYS A 179 21.43 15.55 4.98
CA CYS A 179 22.36 15.34 6.06
C CYS A 179 23.82 15.47 5.60
N PRO A 180 24.75 15.84 6.50
CA PRO A 180 26.18 15.75 6.21
C PRO A 180 26.59 14.30 5.92
N GLY A 181 27.23 14.05 4.78
CA GLY A 181 27.68 12.70 4.39
C GLY A 181 27.41 12.37 2.93
N PRO A 182 27.16 11.09 2.61
CA PRO A 182 26.81 10.66 1.26
C PRO A 182 25.53 11.34 0.73
N PRO A 183 25.41 11.56 -0.59
CA PRO A 183 24.30 12.31 -1.18
C PRO A 183 22.92 11.64 -1.02
N HIS A 184 22.89 10.34 -0.75
CA HIS A 184 21.66 9.59 -0.45
C HIS A 184 21.22 9.72 1.02
N LEU A 185 21.96 10.42 1.88
CA LEU A 185 21.57 10.58 3.27
C LEU A 185 20.68 11.82 3.42
N TYR A 186 19.38 11.64 3.20
CA TYR A 186 18.38 12.70 3.34
C TYR A 186 17.03 12.15 3.80
N VAL A 187 16.13 13.07 4.16
CA VAL A 187 14.71 12.77 4.46
C VAL A 187 13.83 13.62 3.55
N ALA A 188 12.89 12.99 2.87
CA ALA A 188 11.92 13.68 2.01
C ALA A 188 10.63 12.88 1.88
N PRO A 189 9.47 13.55 1.66
CA PRO A 189 8.27 12.88 1.20
C PRO A 189 8.44 12.46 -0.26
N GLU A 190 8.34 11.16 -0.54
CA GLU A 190 8.53 10.60 -1.89
C GLU A 190 7.55 9.45 -2.14
N TRP A 191 7.35 9.14 -3.43
CA TRP A 191 6.60 7.96 -3.86
C TRP A 191 7.56 6.79 -4.05
N HIS A 192 7.30 5.70 -3.34
CA HIS A 192 8.05 4.44 -3.46
C HIS A 192 7.12 3.24 -3.45
N GLU A 193 7.54 2.15 -4.07
CA GLU A 193 6.82 0.89 -4.02
C GLU A 193 7.31 0.02 -2.87
N ILE A 194 6.38 -0.56 -2.10
CA ILE A 194 6.68 -1.61 -1.12
C ILE A 194 5.82 -2.83 -1.46
N LEU A 195 6.41 -3.82 -2.14
CA LEU A 195 5.73 -5.05 -2.57
C LEU A 195 4.45 -4.73 -3.38
N TYR A 196 4.61 -4.16 -4.58
CA TYR A 196 3.52 -3.74 -5.48
C TYR A 196 2.65 -2.59 -4.99
N GLU A 197 2.71 -2.21 -3.71
CA GLU A 197 1.94 -1.09 -3.17
C GLU A 197 2.67 0.24 -3.35
N PRO A 198 2.14 1.19 -4.16
CA PRO A 198 2.69 2.53 -4.26
C PRO A 198 2.33 3.34 -3.02
N ARG A 199 3.33 3.96 -2.38
CA ARG A 199 3.15 4.72 -1.14
C ARG A 199 3.83 6.06 -1.22
N HIS A 200 3.10 7.11 -0.85
CA HIS A 200 3.68 8.41 -0.53
C HIS A 200 4.07 8.39 0.96
N CYS A 201 5.34 8.51 1.25
CA CYS A 201 5.90 8.24 2.58
C CYS A 201 7.12 9.13 2.84
N LEU A 202 7.57 9.15 4.08
CA LEU A 202 8.91 9.62 4.40
C LEU A 202 9.92 8.59 3.91
N TRP A 203 10.64 8.96 2.86
CA TRP A 203 11.84 8.25 2.48
C TRP A 203 12.96 8.61 3.45
N MET A 204 13.60 7.60 4.00
CA MET A 204 14.72 7.73 4.92
C MET A 204 15.74 6.64 4.61
N HIS A 205 17.02 6.99 4.53
CA HIS A 205 18.10 6.01 4.39
C HIS A 205 18.83 5.85 5.72
N ALA A 206 18.99 4.61 6.20
CA ALA A 206 19.77 4.37 7.41
C ALA A 206 21.23 4.86 7.23
N PRO A 207 21.83 5.57 8.20
CA PRO A 207 23.17 6.14 8.07
C PRO A 207 24.31 5.11 8.18
N GLY A 208 24.02 3.90 8.68
CA GLY A 208 25.02 2.86 8.95
C GLY A 208 25.58 2.92 10.38
N GLY A 209 26.02 1.77 10.89
CA GLY A 209 26.52 1.63 12.25
C GLY A 209 25.45 1.96 13.31
N PRO A 210 25.85 2.35 14.54
CA PRO A 210 24.92 2.58 15.64
C PRO A 210 24.20 3.94 15.58
N GLN A 211 24.49 4.77 14.57
CA GLN A 211 23.87 6.08 14.37
C GLN A 211 22.43 5.96 13.87
N ARG A 212 21.57 6.89 14.29
CA ARG A 212 20.19 7.02 13.80
C ARG A 212 20.05 8.23 12.89
N LEU A 213 19.25 8.10 11.83
CA LEU A 213 18.68 9.26 11.13
C LEU A 213 17.30 9.54 11.74
N VAL A 214 17.11 10.76 12.24
CA VAL A 214 15.93 11.14 13.03
C VAL A 214 15.21 12.32 12.37
N ALA A 215 13.89 12.23 12.28
CA ALA A 215 12.97 13.33 11.99
C ALA A 215 12.08 13.58 13.21
N GLU A 216 12.28 14.72 13.87
CA GLU A 216 11.55 15.16 15.05
C GLU A 216 10.37 16.04 14.63
N PHE A 217 9.16 15.65 15.05
CA PHE A 217 7.92 16.32 14.71
C PHE A 217 7.23 16.84 15.97
N ALA A 218 6.90 18.12 15.98
CA ALA A 218 6.11 18.75 17.04
C ALA A 218 4.60 18.66 16.74
N ASN A 219 3.79 18.93 17.77
CA ASN A 219 2.34 19.03 17.70
C ASN A 219 1.62 17.73 17.24
N VAL A 220 2.17 16.56 17.55
CA VAL A 220 1.49 15.29 17.29
C VAL A 220 0.31 15.12 18.26
N PRO A 221 -0.92 14.87 17.78
CA PRO A 221 -2.09 14.71 18.65
C PRO A 221 -1.94 13.60 19.69
N SER A 222 -2.25 13.91 20.93
CA SER A 222 -2.31 12.97 22.06
C SER A 222 -3.72 12.37 22.20
N GLY A 223 -3.86 11.28 22.96
CA GLY A 223 -5.16 10.59 23.13
C GLY A 223 -5.65 9.84 21.89
N MET A 224 -4.79 9.65 20.89
CA MET A 224 -5.07 8.96 19.63
C MET A 224 -4.14 7.76 19.45
N GLY A 225 -4.48 6.86 18.54
CA GLY A 225 -3.57 5.81 18.08
C GLY A 225 -2.42 6.43 17.29
N LEU A 226 -1.20 6.14 17.69
CA LEU A 226 0.00 6.43 16.93
C LEU A 226 0.40 5.15 16.20
N ARG A 227 0.45 5.22 14.87
CA ARG A 227 0.75 4.08 14.02
C ARG A 227 2.00 4.34 13.20
N LEU A 228 2.95 3.41 13.27
CA LEU A 228 4.11 3.32 12.39
C LEU A 228 3.82 2.28 11.31
N GLU A 229 3.99 2.68 10.05
CA GLU A 229 4.00 1.75 8.92
C GLU A 229 5.26 1.96 8.11
N GLY A 230 5.94 0.89 7.70
CA GLY A 230 7.09 1.05 6.83
C GLY A 230 7.64 -0.26 6.30
N GLY A 231 8.49 -0.13 5.30
CA GLY A 231 9.14 -1.26 4.63
C GLY A 231 10.41 -0.81 3.92
N ILE A 232 11.23 -1.78 3.50
CA ILE A 232 12.31 -1.54 2.54
C ILE A 232 11.65 -1.40 1.17
N ILE A 233 12.07 -0.41 0.38
CA ILE A 233 11.53 -0.20 -0.98
C ILE A 233 11.83 -1.41 -1.86
N PHE A 234 10.92 -1.73 -2.78
CA PHE A 234 10.83 -3.03 -3.44
C PHE A 234 12.15 -3.51 -4.07
N GLU A 235 12.90 -2.61 -4.70
CA GLU A 235 14.18 -2.90 -5.37
C GLU A 235 15.24 -3.47 -4.43
N PHE A 236 15.12 -3.21 -3.13
CA PHE A 236 16.10 -3.57 -2.10
C PHE A 236 15.57 -4.57 -1.07
N ALA A 237 14.28 -4.94 -1.14
CA ALA A 237 13.63 -5.77 -0.13
C ALA A 237 13.91 -7.28 -0.30
N HIS A 238 14.03 -7.76 -1.54
CA HIS A 238 14.18 -9.18 -1.87
C HIS A 238 15.52 -9.83 -1.43
N PRO A 239 16.69 -9.17 -1.55
CA PRO A 239 17.97 -9.81 -1.27
C PRO A 239 18.10 -10.35 0.17
N LYS A 240 18.62 -11.58 0.29
CA LYS A 240 18.88 -12.29 1.55
C LYS A 240 20.39 -12.46 1.83
N ASP A 241 21.22 -11.59 1.28
CA ASP A 241 22.67 -11.65 1.44
C ASP A 241 23.03 -11.54 2.95
N PRO A 242 23.85 -12.46 3.50
CA PRO A 242 24.21 -12.46 4.91
C PRO A 242 24.96 -11.20 5.38
N ARG A 243 25.47 -10.37 4.46
CA ARG A 243 26.11 -9.08 4.77
C ARG A 243 25.10 -7.98 5.08
N LEU A 244 23.83 -8.18 4.74
CA LEU A 244 22.76 -7.21 4.97
C LEU A 244 22.32 -7.29 6.42
N SER A 245 22.18 -6.14 7.08
CA SER A 245 21.69 -6.08 8.45
C SER A 245 20.17 -5.85 8.49
N THR A 246 19.58 -6.11 9.66
CA THR A 246 18.23 -5.65 9.97
C THR A 246 18.15 -4.13 9.89
N ALA A 247 17.09 -3.62 9.28
CA ALA A 247 16.72 -2.21 9.38
C ALA A 247 15.71 -2.04 10.51
N TYR A 248 15.95 -1.08 11.39
CA TYR A 248 15.08 -0.74 12.51
C TYR A 248 14.42 0.60 12.23
N LEU A 249 13.10 0.62 12.39
CA LEU A 249 12.27 1.81 12.34
C LEU A 249 11.67 2.01 13.73
N GLY A 250 11.47 3.25 14.15
CA GLY A 250 10.68 3.46 15.35
C GLY A 250 10.33 4.89 15.64
N VAL A 251 9.61 5.04 16.74
CA VAL A 251 9.13 6.32 17.24
C VAL A 251 9.43 6.42 18.73
N ASP A 252 10.13 7.47 19.12
CA ASP A 252 10.45 7.78 20.52
C ASP A 252 9.69 9.05 20.94
N ASP A 253 9.27 9.13 22.20
CA ASP A 253 8.82 10.40 22.77
C ASP A 253 10.04 11.32 22.96
N ALA A 254 10.00 12.52 22.38
CA ALA A 254 11.16 13.41 22.39
C ALA A 254 11.47 13.97 23.79
N ALA A 255 10.48 14.07 24.67
CA ALA A 255 10.61 14.65 26.00
C ALA A 255 11.06 13.62 27.03
N THR A 256 10.49 12.41 27.00
CA THR A 256 10.82 11.35 27.97
C THR A 256 11.92 10.40 27.49
N GLY A 257 12.16 10.33 26.17
CA GLY A 257 13.05 9.35 25.55
C GLY A 257 12.45 7.93 25.51
N GLU A 258 11.18 7.77 25.88
CA GLU A 258 10.49 6.48 25.86
C GLU A 258 10.32 5.97 24.43
N ARG A 259 10.60 4.69 24.22
CA ARG A 259 10.31 3.99 22.95
C ARG A 259 8.81 3.73 22.86
N LEU A 260 8.13 4.44 21.95
CA LEU A 260 6.68 4.29 21.73
C LEU A 260 6.38 3.16 20.76
N LEU A 261 7.14 3.06 19.67
CA LEU A 261 6.95 2.09 18.59
C LEU A 261 8.29 1.62 18.06
N ASP A 262 8.39 0.34 17.70
CA ASP A 262 9.52 -0.22 16.97
C ASP A 262 9.08 -1.29 15.97
N VAL A 263 9.81 -1.34 14.86
CA VAL A 263 9.65 -2.33 13.80
C VAL A 263 11.04 -2.76 13.36
N ALA A 264 11.29 -4.06 13.38
CA ALA A 264 12.50 -4.67 12.84
C ALA A 264 12.22 -5.33 11.49
N ILE A 265 12.98 -4.96 10.46
CA ILE A 265 12.87 -5.48 9.10
C ILE A 265 14.15 -6.25 8.76
N PRO A 266 14.18 -7.58 8.98
CA PRO A 266 15.34 -8.39 8.64
C PRO A 266 15.51 -8.50 7.11
N PRO A 267 16.71 -8.89 6.61
CA PRO A 267 16.93 -9.15 5.19
C PRO A 267 15.91 -10.13 4.59
N GLY A 268 15.43 -9.84 3.39
CA GLY A 268 14.42 -10.65 2.69
C GLY A 268 12.99 -10.55 3.24
N ARG A 269 12.72 -9.66 4.21
CA ARG A 269 11.36 -9.37 4.68
C ARG A 269 10.73 -8.32 3.77
N GLU A 270 9.84 -8.79 2.89
CA GLU A 270 9.08 -7.94 1.98
C GLU A 270 7.77 -7.43 2.62
N GLY A 271 7.21 -6.37 2.02
CA GLY A 271 5.92 -5.81 2.41
C GLY A 271 5.97 -4.87 3.62
N VAL A 272 4.86 -4.18 3.83
CA VAL A 272 4.71 -3.18 4.90
C VAL A 272 4.60 -3.87 6.26
N GLN A 273 5.48 -3.48 7.18
CA GLN A 273 5.39 -3.83 8.60
C GLN A 273 4.70 -2.71 9.36
N LYS A 274 3.98 -3.05 10.44
CA LYS A 274 3.06 -2.14 11.13
C LYS A 274 3.17 -2.31 12.64
N ALA A 275 3.14 -1.19 13.36
CA ALA A 275 3.02 -1.15 14.81
C ALA A 275 2.08 0.00 15.21
N GLU A 276 1.32 -0.17 16.29
CA GLU A 276 0.36 0.82 16.77
C GLU A 276 0.34 0.82 18.32
N VAL A 277 0.24 2.01 18.91
CA VAL A 277 0.09 2.24 20.36
C VAL A 277 -0.90 3.37 20.57
N VAL A 278 -1.63 3.39 21.69
CA VAL A 278 -2.45 4.56 22.02
C VAL A 278 -1.61 5.56 22.81
N LEU A 279 -1.52 6.80 22.34
CA LEU A 279 -0.88 7.85 23.11
C LEU A 279 -1.78 8.25 24.28
N PRO A 280 -1.23 8.44 25.50
CA PRO A 280 -2.01 8.89 26.63
C PRO A 280 -2.65 10.26 26.34
N PRO A 281 -3.85 10.54 26.88
CA PRO A 281 -4.48 11.84 26.70
C PRO A 281 -3.63 12.95 27.31
N GLY A 282 -3.62 14.13 26.68
CA GLY A 282 -2.80 15.26 27.14
C GLY A 282 -2.59 16.32 26.07
N PRO A 283 -1.68 17.28 26.30
CA PRO A 283 -1.27 18.23 25.28
C PRO A 283 -0.59 17.51 24.10
N PRO A 284 -0.57 18.10 22.89
CA PRO A 284 0.18 17.56 21.76
C PRO A 284 1.65 17.31 22.12
N ARG A 285 2.21 16.22 21.58
CA ARG A 285 3.56 15.75 21.90
C ARG A 285 4.54 16.06 20.78
N THR A 286 5.82 15.97 21.11
CA THR A 286 6.90 15.93 20.14
C THR A 286 7.41 14.50 20.05
N VAL A 287 7.47 13.94 18.86
CA VAL A 287 7.93 12.57 18.61
C VAL A 287 9.15 12.56 17.71
N LYS A 288 10.06 11.61 17.93
CA LYS A 288 11.21 11.34 17.08
C LYS A 288 10.94 10.11 16.25
N VAL A 289 10.76 10.28 14.95
CA VAL A 289 10.70 9.16 13.99
C VAL A 289 12.12 8.88 13.54
N TRP A 290 12.58 7.64 13.62
CA TRP A 290 13.99 7.34 13.34
C TRP A 290 14.18 6.02 12.59
N VAL A 291 15.32 5.94 11.90
CA VAL A 291 15.77 4.74 11.18
C VAL A 291 17.23 4.43 11.51
N GLN A 292 17.56 3.14 11.61
CA GLN A 292 18.92 2.66 11.85
C GLN A 292 19.15 1.29 11.22
N ALA A 293 20.37 1.04 10.77
CA ALA A 293 20.84 -0.27 10.33
C ALA A 293 22.36 -0.31 10.50
N ASP A 294 22.89 -1.45 10.94
CA ASP A 294 24.34 -1.61 11.13
C ASP A 294 25.09 -1.52 9.80
N ASN A 295 24.58 -2.17 8.77
CA ASN A 295 25.00 -2.00 7.38
C ASN A 295 23.92 -1.23 6.61
N ALA A 296 24.24 -0.03 6.15
CA ALA A 296 23.32 0.83 5.41
C ALA A 296 22.99 0.30 4.00
N GLU A 297 23.79 -0.62 3.46
CA GLU A 297 23.63 -1.12 2.09
C GLU A 297 22.22 -1.68 1.86
N SER A 298 21.52 -1.10 0.86
CA SER A 298 20.17 -1.52 0.48
C SER A 298 19.17 -1.46 1.63
N ARG A 299 19.34 -0.50 2.57
CA ARG A 299 18.40 -0.23 3.68
C ARG A 299 17.66 1.10 3.50
N GLN A 300 17.22 1.34 2.27
CA GLN A 300 16.34 2.45 1.92
C GLN A 300 14.93 2.12 2.35
N VAL A 301 14.37 2.94 3.23
CA VAL A 301 13.06 2.67 3.81
C VAL A 301 12.08 3.77 3.44
N CYS A 302 10.87 3.33 3.15
CA CYS A 302 9.71 4.17 2.97
C CYS A 302 8.80 3.90 4.16
N LEU A 303 8.61 4.91 5.01
CA LEU A 303 7.83 4.79 6.24
C LEU A 303 6.91 5.99 6.42
N ASP A 304 5.86 5.81 7.20
CA ASP A 304 5.05 6.91 7.67
C ASP A 304 4.60 6.67 9.11
N VAL A 305 4.31 7.77 9.79
CA VAL A 305 3.74 7.76 11.14
C VAL A 305 2.48 8.59 11.11
N MET A 306 1.40 8.04 11.65
CA MET A 306 0.08 8.66 11.60
C MET A 306 -0.55 8.69 12.99
N ALA A 307 -1.26 9.78 13.30
CA ALA A 307 -2.19 9.84 14.42
C ALA A 307 -3.61 9.62 13.89
N LEU A 308 -4.29 8.61 14.42
CA LEU A 308 -5.61 8.16 13.96
C LEU A 308 -6.40 7.51 15.09
N GLU A 309 -7.71 7.34 14.91
CA GLU A 309 -8.56 6.62 15.86
C GLU A 309 -7.99 5.22 16.17
N PRO A 310 -7.78 4.83 17.44
CA PRO A 310 -7.16 3.54 17.79
C PRO A 310 -7.88 2.34 17.18
N ALA A 311 -7.13 1.35 16.69
CA ALA A 311 -7.69 0.05 16.40
C ALA A 311 -8.21 -0.65 17.67
N VAL A 312 -9.28 -1.42 17.54
CA VAL A 312 -9.81 -2.23 18.65
C VAL A 312 -8.74 -3.20 19.14
N GLY A 313 -8.45 -3.17 20.44
CA GLY A 313 -7.49 -4.08 21.08
C GLY A 313 -6.02 -3.62 21.05
N VAL A 314 -5.74 -2.42 20.54
CA VAL A 314 -4.40 -1.80 20.67
C VAL A 314 -4.15 -1.42 22.13
N LYS A 315 -2.92 -1.66 22.59
CA LYS A 315 -2.54 -1.38 23.98
C LYS A 315 -2.45 0.13 24.24
N PRO A 316 -2.87 0.60 25.43
CA PRO A 316 -2.56 1.93 25.91
C PRO A 316 -1.08 2.08 26.26
#